data_AF-A0A0F9RND1-F1
#
_entry.id   AF-A0A0F9RND1-F1
#
_cell.length_a   1.000
_cell.length_b   1.000
_cell.length_c   1.000
_cell.angle_alpha   90.00
_cell.angle_beta   90.00
_cell.angle_gamma   90.00
#
_symmetry.space_group_name_H-M   'P 1'
#
loop_
_entity.id
_entity.type
_entity.pdbx_description
1 polymer ?
#
loop_
_entity_poly.entity_id
_entity_poly.type
_entity_poly.pdbx_seq_one_letter_code
_entity_poly.pdbx_strand_id
1 'polypeptide(L)'
;MPVYNFMCPRCGEEDDDLCAYRDKKYPKCKCGRKMVDDYCPRTTKTYGDKERVSTALGVHPSQIASGEAERVHPGARFNENGDMLIKNRAEQKQRLRERNWVDRNSYC
;
A
#
# COMPACT_ATOMS: atom_id res chain seq x y z
N MET A 1 -6.30 -7.10 2.34
CA MET A 1 -7.52 -6.73 1.58
C MET A 1 -7.21 -6.79 0.10
N PRO A 2 -8.12 -7.28 -0.76
CA PRO A 2 -7.90 -7.33 -2.20
C PRO A 2 -7.84 -5.91 -2.79
N VAL A 3 -7.07 -5.75 -3.87
CA VAL A 3 -6.99 -4.50 -4.65
C VAL A 3 -7.89 -4.67 -5.87
N TYR A 4 -8.81 -3.74 -6.09
CA TYR A 4 -9.61 -3.67 -7.31
C TYR A 4 -9.08 -2.55 -8.20
N ASN A 5 -8.79 -2.88 -9.45
CA ASN A 5 -8.39 -1.92 -10.45
C ASN A 5 -9.62 -1.48 -11.25
N PHE A 6 -9.73 -0.18 -11.50
CA PHE A 6 -10.74 0.42 -12.33
C PHE A 6 -10.10 1.12 -13.52
N MET A 7 -10.79 1.08 -14.66
CA MET A 7 -10.40 1.79 -15.88
C MET A 7 -11.59 2.56 -16.45
N CYS A 8 -11.31 3.77 -16.92
CA CYS A 8 -12.21 4.56 -17.72
C CYS A 8 -12.28 3.98 -19.15
N PRO A 9 -13.45 3.51 -19.63
CA PRO A 9 -13.56 2.88 -20.95
C PRO A 9 -13.36 3.86 -22.12
N ARG A 10 -13.41 5.17 -21.86
CA ARG A 10 -13.27 6.21 -22.90
C ARG A 10 -11.86 6.77 -23.01
N CYS A 11 -11.23 6.96 -21.87
CA CYS A 11 -10.01 7.75 -21.74
C CYS A 11 -8.82 6.92 -21.26
N GLY A 12 -9.06 5.68 -20.81
CA GLY A 12 -8.01 4.79 -20.32
C GLY A 12 -7.37 5.25 -19.03
N GLU A 13 -7.87 6.28 -18.35
CA GLU A 13 -7.45 6.61 -16.99
C GLU A 13 -7.76 5.42 -16.08
N GLU A 14 -6.88 5.18 -15.12
CA GLU A 14 -6.93 4.03 -14.22
C GLU A 14 -6.94 4.52 -12.78
N ASP A 15 -7.62 3.79 -11.92
CA ASP A 15 -7.71 4.05 -10.49
C ASP A 15 -7.73 2.72 -9.74
N ASP A 16 -7.38 2.72 -8.47
CA ASP A 16 -7.33 1.51 -7.66
C ASP A 16 -7.89 1.76 -6.26
N ASP A 17 -8.70 0.81 -5.78
CA ASP A 17 -9.30 0.84 -4.45
C ASP A 17 -8.99 -0.45 -3.68
N LEU A 18 -8.77 -0.28 -2.38
CA LEU A 18 -8.46 -1.33 -1.42
C LEU A 18 -9.64 -1.48 -0.47
N CYS A 19 -10.61 -2.28 -0.87
CA CYS A 19 -11.83 -2.53 -0.11
C CYS A 19 -12.18 -4.03 -0.10
N ALA A 20 -13.08 -4.44 0.79
CA ALA A 20 -13.70 -5.75 0.63
C ALA A 20 -14.62 -5.71 -0.61
N TYR A 21 -14.84 -6.85 -1.27
CA TYR A 21 -15.70 -6.90 -2.49
C TYR A 21 -17.08 -6.26 -2.28
N ARG A 22 -17.66 -6.46 -1.09
CA ARG A 22 -18.96 -5.90 -0.69
C ARG A 22 -18.98 -4.37 -0.55
N ASP A 23 -17.83 -3.76 -0.28
CA ASP A 23 -17.68 -2.32 -0.02
C ASP A 23 -17.16 -1.57 -1.27
N LYS A 24 -17.07 -2.28 -2.39
CA LYS A 24 -16.53 -1.78 -3.66
C LYS A 24 -17.36 -0.64 -4.24
N LYS A 25 -16.72 0.51 -4.43
CA LYS A 25 -17.32 1.69 -5.07
C LYS A 25 -16.60 2.02 -6.37
N TYR A 26 -17.36 2.21 -7.45
CA TYR A 26 -16.82 2.59 -8.75
C TYR A 26 -16.50 4.08 -8.79
N PRO A 27 -15.22 4.48 -8.96
CA PRO A 27 -14.84 5.89 -9.04
C PRO A 27 -15.38 6.54 -10.31
N LYS A 28 -15.51 7.87 -10.27
CA LYS A 28 -15.79 8.68 -11.46
C LYS A 28 -14.47 9.18 -12.01
N CYS A 29 -14.25 8.92 -13.29
CA CYS A 29 -13.13 9.49 -14.01
C CYS A 29 -13.35 11.00 -14.26
N LYS A 30 -12.28 11.77 -14.48
CA LYS A 30 -12.32 13.18 -14.87
C LYS A 30 -13.14 13.47 -16.11
N CYS A 31 -13.31 12.50 -17.01
CA CYS A 31 -14.22 12.61 -18.16
C CYS A 31 -15.72 12.53 -17.79
N GLY A 32 -16.05 12.43 -16.50
CA GLY A 32 -17.41 12.40 -15.96
C GLY A 32 -18.08 11.02 -15.96
N ARG A 33 -17.45 10.01 -16.56
CA ARG A 33 -18.00 8.63 -16.63
C ARG A 33 -17.59 7.81 -15.40
N LYS A 34 -18.46 6.88 -15.01
CA LYS A 34 -18.09 5.83 -14.05
C LYS A 34 -17.03 4.93 -14.67
N MET A 35 -15.99 4.64 -13.88
CA MET A 35 -14.96 3.68 -14.24
C MET A 35 -15.52 2.26 -14.05
N VAL A 36 -14.99 1.32 -14.81
CA VAL A 36 -15.36 -0.11 -14.76
C VAL A 36 -14.18 -0.93 -14.30
N ASP A 37 -14.39 -2.18 -13.94
CA ASP A 37 -13.29 -3.06 -13.55
C ASP A 37 -12.29 -3.25 -14.70
N ASP A 38 -11.01 -3.07 -14.37
CA ASP A 38 -9.91 -3.39 -15.28
C ASP A 38 -9.63 -4.91 -15.19
N TYR A 39 -10.28 -5.68 -16.06
CA TYR A 39 -10.09 -7.12 -16.17
C TYR A 39 -8.78 -7.51 -16.88
N CYS A 40 -7.98 -6.55 -17.33
CA CYS A 40 -6.70 -6.82 -17.97
C CYS A 40 -5.60 -6.93 -16.91
N PRO A 41 -5.05 -8.11 -16.62
CA PRO A 41 -3.85 -8.24 -15.81
C PRO A 41 -2.65 -7.67 -16.57
N ARG A 42 -2.44 -6.35 -16.51
CA ARG A 42 -1.24 -5.73 -17.05
C ARG A 42 -0.08 -6.02 -16.09
N THR A 43 0.84 -6.85 -16.54
CA THR A 43 2.07 -7.27 -15.85
C THR A 43 3.03 -6.13 -15.49
N THR A 44 2.77 -4.90 -15.94
CA THR A 44 3.75 -3.80 -15.97
C THR A 44 3.34 -2.51 -15.26
N LYS A 45 2.27 -2.50 -14.44
CA LYS A 45 1.97 -1.30 -13.63
C LYS A 45 2.90 -1.24 -12.42
N THR A 46 3.96 -0.45 -12.52
CA THR A 46 4.59 0.15 -11.35
C THR A 46 3.55 1.02 -10.67
N TYR A 47 2.90 0.44 -9.65
CA TYR A 47 2.00 1.15 -8.75
C TYR A 47 2.68 2.43 -8.26
N GLY A 48 2.01 3.57 -8.41
CA GLY A 48 2.52 4.84 -7.88
C GLY A 48 2.74 4.76 -6.37
N ASP A 49 3.68 5.55 -5.86
CA ASP A 49 3.94 5.65 -4.43
C ASP A 49 2.66 6.13 -3.72
N LYS A 50 2.03 5.22 -2.98
CA LYS A 50 0.91 5.50 -2.09
C LYS A 50 1.36 5.21 -0.67
N GLU A 51 1.19 6.18 0.22
CA GLU A 51 1.41 5.99 1.64
C GLU A 51 0.50 4.87 2.16
N ARG A 52 1.08 3.98 2.96
CA ARG A 52 0.43 2.80 3.50
C ARG A 52 0.70 2.72 4.99
N VAL A 53 -0.32 2.33 5.74
CA VAL A 53 -0.20 2.05 7.16
C VAL A 53 0.01 0.55 7.35
N SER A 54 1.07 0.17 8.07
CA SER A 54 1.34 -1.22 8.42
C SER A 54 1.21 -1.44 9.92
N THR A 55 0.11 -2.08 10.32
CA THR A 55 -0.16 -2.49 11.70
C THR A 55 0.81 -3.58 12.18
N ALA A 56 1.26 -4.47 11.27
CA ALA A 56 2.22 -5.54 11.58
C ALA A 56 3.66 -5.04 11.85
N LEU A 57 3.95 -3.80 11.46
CA LEU A 57 5.20 -3.08 11.74
C LEU A 57 4.99 -2.02 12.82
N GLY A 58 3.83 -2.00 13.48
CA GLY A 58 3.55 -1.06 14.55
C GLY A 58 4.38 -1.35 15.79
N VAL A 59 4.67 -0.29 16.53
CA VAL A 59 5.31 -0.29 17.85
C VAL A 59 4.31 0.27 18.86
N HIS A 60 4.49 -0.01 20.15
CA HIS A 60 3.58 0.55 21.15
C HIS A 60 3.77 2.08 21.24
N PRO A 61 2.70 2.89 21.38
CA PRO A 61 2.81 4.35 21.45
C PRO A 61 3.82 4.89 22.49
N SER A 62 3.97 4.18 23.61
CA SER A 62 4.96 4.54 24.64
C SER A 62 6.41 4.40 24.14
N GLN A 63 6.69 3.49 23.21
CA GLN A 63 8.01 3.29 22.61
C GLN A 63 8.35 4.38 21.59
N ILE A 64 7.34 5.05 21.05
CA ILE A 64 7.51 6.24 20.21
C ILE A 64 7.85 7.43 21.10
N ALA A 65 7.07 7.64 22.17
CA ALA A 65 7.30 8.73 23.11
C ALA A 65 8.67 8.64 23.82
N SER A 66 9.18 7.43 24.07
CA SER A 66 10.49 7.19 24.67
C SER A 66 11.67 7.28 23.68
N GLY A 67 11.41 7.39 22.38
CA GLY A 67 12.45 7.40 21.33
C GLY A 67 13.08 6.03 21.04
N GLU A 68 12.62 4.96 21.68
CA GLU A 68 13.11 3.60 21.43
C GLU A 68 12.77 3.11 20.02
N ALA A 69 11.62 3.52 19.49
CA ALA A 69 11.18 3.18 18.14
C ALA A 69 12.18 3.66 17.07
N GLU A 70 12.82 4.82 17.27
CA GLU A 70 13.80 5.37 16.32
C GLU A 70 15.14 4.62 16.35
N ARG A 71 15.51 4.05 17.51
CA ARG A 71 16.69 3.18 17.63
C ARG A 71 16.52 1.84 16.91
N VAL A 72 15.33 1.26 17.01
CA VAL A 72 15.02 -0.03 16.38
C VAL A 72 14.72 0.14 14.88
N HIS A 73 14.05 1.22 14.51
CA HIS A 73 13.65 1.53 13.14
C HIS A 73 14.08 2.95 12.74
N PRO A 74 15.38 3.16 12.46
CA PRO A 74 15.88 4.48 12.07
C PRO A 74 15.16 4.99 10.81
N GLY A 75 14.69 6.23 10.87
CA GLY A 75 13.97 6.91 9.79
C GLY A 75 12.53 6.43 9.55
N ALA A 76 12.00 5.50 10.34
CA ALA A 76 10.60 5.10 10.25
C ALA A 76 9.69 6.19 10.84
N ARG A 77 8.52 6.38 10.21
CA ARG A 77 7.46 7.26 10.72
C ARG A 77 6.35 6.42 11.29
N PHE A 78 5.76 6.85 12.38
CA PHE A 78 4.64 6.16 13.03
C PHE A 78 3.46 7.12 13.22
N ASN A 79 2.24 6.59 13.19
CA ASN A 79 1.05 7.34 13.58
C ASN A 79 0.90 7.36 15.12
N GLU A 80 -0.07 8.12 15.61
CA GLU A 80 -0.38 8.23 17.06
C GLU A 80 -0.79 6.89 17.69
N ASN A 81 -1.31 5.96 16.89
CA ASN A 81 -1.71 4.63 17.32
C ASN A 81 -0.55 3.63 17.39
N GLY A 82 0.64 4.02 16.92
CA GLY A 82 1.82 3.15 16.90
C GLY A 82 2.09 2.45 15.57
N ASP A 83 1.24 2.58 14.57
CA ASP A 83 1.41 1.94 13.28
C ASP A 83 2.47 2.63 12.42
N MET A 84 3.29 1.84 11.71
CA MET A 84 4.33 2.36 10.84
C MET A 84 3.74 2.87 9.51
N LEU A 85 4.12 4.09 9.13
CA LEU A 85 3.83 4.71 7.85
C LEU A 85 4.92 4.34 6.84
N ILE A 86 4.49 3.73 5.73
CA ILE A 86 5.35 3.28 4.65
C ILE A 86 5.01 4.10 3.41
N LYS A 87 5.99 4.80 2.84
CA LYS A 87 5.77 5.70 1.69
C LYS A 87 5.55 4.94 0.39
N ASN A 88 6.27 3.82 0.21
CA ASN A 88 6.18 3.04 -1.02
C ASN A 88 6.51 1.55 -0.85
N ARG A 89 6.28 0.78 -1.91
CA ARG A 89 6.51 -0.68 -1.92
C ARG A 89 8.00 -1.05 -1.76
N ALA A 90 8.91 -0.18 -2.20
CA ALA A 90 10.34 -0.41 -2.04
C ALA A 90 10.74 -0.35 -0.56
N GLU A 91 10.28 0.67 0.17
CA GLU A 91 10.45 0.81 1.61
C GLU A 91 9.84 -0.39 2.35
N GLN A 92 8.63 -0.82 1.96
CA GLN A 92 8.02 -2.03 2.53
C GLN A 92 8.92 -3.28 2.37
N LYS A 93 9.44 -3.51 1.15
CA LYS A 93 10.32 -4.66 0.87
C LYS A 93 11.63 -4.56 1.63
N GLN A 94 12.19 -3.36 1.77
CA GLN A 94 13.40 -3.14 2.56
C GLN A 94 13.16 -3.49 4.04
N ARG A 95 12.07 -2.99 4.64
CA ARG A 95 11.72 -3.31 6.04
C ARG A 95 11.47 -4.79 6.27
N LEU A 96 10.89 -5.48 5.29
CA LEU A 96 10.72 -6.93 5.33
C LEU A 96 12.08 -7.65 5.28
N ARG A 97 13.00 -7.22 4.40
CA ARG A 97 14.37 -7.78 4.32
C ARG A 97 15.16 -7.59 5.62
N GLU A 98 15.06 -6.41 6.26
CA GLU A 98 15.69 -6.13 7.57
C GLU A 98 15.25 -7.13 8.66
N ARG A 99 14.08 -7.76 8.50
CA ARG A 99 13.52 -8.77 9.42
C ARG A 99 13.69 -10.21 8.91
N ASN A 100 14.63 -10.44 8.00
CA ASN A 100 14.88 -11.74 7.36
C ASN A 100 13.67 -12.33 6.62
N TRP A 101 12.76 -11.49 6.14
CA TRP A 101 11.70 -11.97 5.25
C TRP A 101 12.31 -12.35 3.90
N VAL A 102 12.05 -13.59 3.50
CA VAL A 102 12.52 -14.14 2.23
C VAL A 102 11.37 -14.12 1.23
N ASP A 103 11.60 -13.49 0.08
CA ASP A 103 10.65 -13.53 -1.04
C ASP A 103 10.67 -14.94 -1.65
N ARG A 104 9.64 -15.75 -1.39
CA ARG A 104 9.57 -17.11 -1.92
C ARG A 104 9.47 -17.17 -3.45
N ASN A 105 9.11 -16.05 -4.10
CA ASN A 105 9.08 -15.95 -5.56
C ASN A 105 10.46 -15.63 -6.17
N SER A 106 11.50 -15.36 -5.36
CA SER A 106 12.86 -15.11 -5.87
C SER A 106 13.65 -16.39 -6.19
N TYR A 107 13.09 -17.57 -5.90
CA TYR A 107 13.68 -18.87 -6.22
C TYR A 107 13.23 -19.42 -7.58
N CYS A 108 12.44 -18.67 -8.33
CA CYS A 108 11.94 -19.01 -9.66
C CYS A 108 12.68 -18.23 -10.74
#